data_AF-A0AAW5EX03-F1
#
_entry.id   AF-A0AAW5EX03-F1
#
_cell.length_a   1.000
_cell.length_b   1.000
_cell.length_c   1.000
_cell.angle_alpha   90.00
_cell.angle_beta   90.00
_cell.angle_gamma   90.00
#
_symmetry.space_group_name_H-M   'P 1'
#
loop_
_entity.id
_entity.type
_entity.pdbx_description
1 polymer ?
#
loop_
_entity_poly.entity_id
_entity_poly.type
_entity_poly.pdbx_seq_one_letter_code
_entity_poly.pdbx_strand_id
1 'polypeptide(L)'
;DVVAGEIVPPVMEAEDTPFLLQALEVLPDAPWDDMVWKTWTTAIREVTGRTGRALFHPLRLALTGEDSGPEMRDLLPLMGRERVAGRLRIAAR
;
A
#
# COMPACT_ATOMS: atom_id res chain seq x y z
N ASP A 1 3.11 15.18 -6.64
CA ASP A 1 1.84 15.02 -5.93
C ASP A 1 1.65 13.53 -5.64
N VAL A 2 1.65 13.14 -4.36
CA VAL A 2 1.54 11.73 -3.96
C VAL A 2 0.17 11.15 -4.27
N VAL A 3 -0.90 11.95 -4.28
CA VAL A 3 -2.26 11.45 -4.51
C VAL A 3 -2.51 11.23 -5.99
N ALA A 4 -2.26 12.24 -6.83
CA ALA A 4 -2.62 12.18 -8.25
C ALA A 4 -1.45 11.86 -9.20
N GLY A 5 -0.21 12.14 -8.78
CA GLY A 5 0.97 12.07 -9.65
C GLY A 5 1.51 10.66 -9.87
N GLU A 6 2.37 10.54 -10.87
CA GLU A 6 3.22 9.38 -11.07
C GLU A 6 4.33 9.39 -10.03
N ILE A 7 4.56 8.24 -9.40
CA ILE A 7 5.70 8.02 -8.52
C ILE A 7 6.48 6.82 -9.03
N VAL A 8 7.78 6.83 -8.81
CA VAL A 8 8.63 5.65 -8.99
C VAL A 8 8.89 5.11 -7.59
N PRO A 9 8.34 3.95 -7.22
CA PRO A 9 8.68 3.31 -5.96
C PRO A 9 10.19 3.07 -5.90
N PRO A 10 10.83 3.20 -4.72
CA PRO A 10 12.23 2.81 -4.58
C PRO A 10 12.37 1.31 -4.86
N VAL A 11 13.62 0.87 -5.05
CA VAL A 11 13.93 -0.55 -5.08
C VAL A 11 13.50 -1.16 -3.74
N MET A 12 12.56 -2.10 -3.80
CA MET A 12 12.05 -2.79 -2.61
C MET A 12 13.03 -3.90 -2.18
N GLU A 13 13.03 -4.21 -0.89
CA GLU A 13 13.76 -5.37 -0.39
C GLU A 13 13.17 -6.67 -0.98
N ALA A 14 14.02 -7.68 -1.15
CA ALA A 14 13.60 -8.94 -1.79
C ALA A 14 12.44 -9.62 -1.04
N GLU A 15 12.40 -9.49 0.28
CA GLU A 15 11.32 -10.03 1.11
C GLU A 15 10.00 -9.23 1.04
N ASP A 16 10.05 -7.98 0.58
CA ASP A 16 8.88 -7.11 0.49
C ASP A 16 8.09 -7.34 -0.79
N THR A 17 8.73 -7.80 -1.87
CA THR A 17 8.07 -8.15 -3.13
C THR A 17 6.90 -9.15 -2.94
N PRO A 18 7.10 -10.34 -2.34
CA PRO A 18 5.99 -11.27 -2.11
C PRO A 18 4.94 -10.69 -1.15
N PHE A 19 5.35 -9.89 -0.16
CA PHE A 19 4.43 -9.21 0.75
C PHE A 19 3.51 -8.21 0.03
N LEU A 20 4.05 -7.42 -0.91
CA LEU A 20 3.27 -6.47 -1.69
C LEU A 20 2.28 -7.16 -2.64
N LEU A 21 2.62 -8.34 -3.18
CA LEU A 21 1.69 -9.17 -3.94
C LEU A 21 0.55 -9.69 -3.06
N GLN A 22 0.85 -10.19 -1.85
CA GLN A 22 -0.19 -10.59 -0.89
C GLN A 22 -1.09 -9.42 -0.50
N ALA A 23 -0.50 -8.23 -0.32
CA ALA A 23 -1.28 -7.02 -0.05
C ALA A 23 -2.21 -6.65 -1.22
N LEU A 24 -1.76 -6.84 -2.45
CA LEU A 24 -2.58 -6.65 -3.65
C LEU A 24 -3.73 -7.66 -3.73
N GLU A 25 -3.51 -8.92 -3.35
CA GLU A 25 -4.53 -9.98 -3.37
C GLU A 25 -5.71 -9.69 -2.44
N VAL A 26 -5.45 -9.07 -1.29
CA VAL A 26 -6.49 -8.71 -0.30
C VAL A 26 -6.96 -7.25 -0.40
N LEU A 27 -6.61 -6.55 -1.49
CA LEU A 27 -7.02 -5.17 -1.70
C LEU A 27 -8.54 -5.07 -1.90
N PRO A 28 -9.29 -4.33 -1.06
CA PRO A 28 -10.74 -4.25 -1.17
C PRO A 28 -11.20 -3.64 -2.49
N ASP A 29 -12.35 -4.10 -2.97
CA ASP A 29 -13.01 -3.47 -4.11
C ASP A 29 -13.52 -2.06 -3.78
N ALA A 30 -13.65 -1.23 -4.82
CA ALA A 30 -14.18 0.13 -4.70
C ALA A 30 -15.73 0.10 -4.63
N PRO A 31 -16.41 1.15 -4.11
CA PRO A 31 -15.87 2.42 -3.63
C PRO A 31 -15.19 2.31 -2.26
N TRP A 32 -14.27 3.24 -1.99
CA TRP A 32 -13.56 3.33 -0.71
C TRP A 32 -14.05 4.53 0.10
N ASP A 33 -14.08 4.34 1.41
CA ASP A 33 -14.28 5.38 2.41
C ASP A 33 -13.03 5.52 3.30
N ASP A 34 -13.12 6.34 4.34
CA ASP A 34 -12.03 6.58 5.29
C ASP A 34 -11.63 5.31 6.11
N MET A 35 -12.41 4.23 6.03
CA MET A 35 -12.15 2.98 6.72
C MET A 35 -11.31 2.00 5.89
N VAL A 36 -11.15 2.23 4.58
CA VAL A 36 -10.45 1.29 3.68
C VAL A 36 -9.05 0.93 4.18
N TRP A 37 -8.30 1.91 4.71
CA TRP A 37 -6.95 1.66 5.22
C TRP A 37 -6.95 0.68 6.39
N LYS A 38 -7.90 0.84 7.31
CA LYS A 38 -8.04 -0.05 8.47
C LYS A 38 -8.48 -1.45 8.02
N THR A 39 -9.48 -1.53 7.15
CA THR A 39 -10.00 -2.81 6.63
C THR A 39 -8.90 -3.58 5.90
N TRP A 40 -8.21 -2.91 4.97
CA TRP A 40 -7.16 -3.53 4.17
C TRP A 40 -5.95 -3.95 5.02
N THR A 41 -5.44 -3.07 5.89
CA THR A 41 -4.28 -3.43 6.74
C THR A 41 -4.60 -4.50 7.78
N THR A 42 -5.86 -4.66 8.17
CA THR A 42 -6.32 -5.82 8.96
C THR A 42 -6.22 -7.10 8.14
N ALA A 43 -6.78 -7.12 6.93
CA ALA A 43 -6.72 -8.29 6.05
C ALA A 43 -5.27 -8.69 5.71
N ILE A 44 -4.39 -7.71 5.46
CA ILE A 44 -2.96 -7.98 5.23
C ILE A 44 -2.32 -8.66 6.46
N ARG A 45 -2.61 -8.18 7.68
CA ARG A 45 -2.07 -8.82 8.90
C ARG A 45 -2.53 -10.27 9.01
N GLU A 46 -3.79 -10.55 8.70
CA GLU A 46 -4.36 -11.89 8.79
C GLU A 46 -3.66 -12.88 7.83
N VAL A 47 -3.36 -12.45 6.61
CA VAL A 47 -2.73 -13.33 5.60
C VAL A 47 -1.20 -13.38 5.67
N THR A 48 -0.56 -12.34 6.21
CA THR A 48 0.93 -12.24 6.24
C THR A 48 1.54 -12.41 7.62
N GLY A 49 0.77 -12.21 8.69
CA GLY A 49 1.27 -12.13 10.06
C GLY A 49 2.15 -10.90 10.36
N ARG A 50 2.42 -10.02 9.38
CA ARG A 50 3.29 -8.84 9.58
C ARG A 50 2.59 -7.77 10.41
N THR A 51 3.35 -7.13 11.29
CA THR A 51 2.85 -6.04 12.15
C THR A 51 3.87 -4.91 12.28
N GLY A 52 3.46 -3.79 12.89
CA GLY A 52 4.35 -2.65 13.15
C GLY A 52 5.06 -2.15 11.88
N ARG A 53 6.38 -1.92 11.99
CA ARG A 53 7.20 -1.43 10.88
C ARG A 53 7.18 -2.37 9.67
N ALA A 54 7.23 -3.70 9.89
CA ALA A 54 7.26 -4.69 8.82
C ALA A 54 5.97 -4.72 7.98
N LEU A 55 4.84 -4.23 8.52
CA LEU A 55 3.60 -4.06 7.77
C LEU A 55 3.53 -2.70 7.07
N PHE A 56 3.77 -1.62 7.82
CA PHE A 56 3.43 -0.28 7.36
C PHE A 56 4.50 0.37 6.50
N HIS A 57 5.77 0.10 6.78
CA HIS A 57 6.89 0.69 6.06
C HIS A 57 6.91 0.31 4.58
N PRO A 58 6.91 -0.99 4.21
CA PRO A 58 6.88 -1.38 2.81
C PRO A 58 5.64 -0.89 2.06
N LEU A 59 4.47 -0.84 2.72
CA LEU A 59 3.26 -0.25 2.12
C LEU A 59 3.42 1.24 1.83
N ARG A 60 3.99 2.01 2.77
CA ARG A 60 4.22 3.44 2.55
C ARG A 60 5.18 3.64 1.38
N LEU A 61 6.34 2.98 1.40
CA LEU A 61 7.32 3.09 0.31
C LEU A 61 6.72 2.74 -1.05
N ALA A 62 6.01 1.62 -1.15
CA ALA A 62 5.38 1.19 -2.40
C ALA A 62 4.32 2.20 -2.90
N LEU A 63 3.58 2.83 -1.99
CA LEU A 63 2.47 3.70 -2.33
C LEU A 63 2.83 5.17 -2.46
N THR A 64 3.90 5.65 -1.84
CA THR A 64 4.25 7.08 -1.83
C THR A 64 5.68 7.35 -2.29
N GLY A 65 6.56 6.34 -2.30
CA GLY A 65 7.99 6.49 -2.59
C GLY A 65 8.79 7.19 -1.48
N GLU A 66 8.19 7.38 -0.31
CA GLU A 66 8.73 8.22 0.76
C GLU A 66 8.65 7.47 2.10
N ASP A 67 9.70 7.54 2.92
CA ASP A 67 9.71 6.93 4.26
C ASP A 67 8.86 7.69 5.29
N SER A 68 8.45 8.91 4.94
CA SER A 68 7.66 9.80 5.79
C SER A 68 6.58 10.52 4.96
N GLY A 69 5.79 11.38 5.61
CA GLY A 69 4.78 12.19 4.94
C GLY A 69 3.37 12.00 5.50
N PRO A 70 2.33 12.38 4.74
CA PRO A 70 0.95 12.40 5.22
C PRO A 70 0.45 11.03 5.67
N GLU A 71 -0.64 11.03 6.44
CA GLU A 71 -1.26 9.82 6.96
C GLU A 71 -1.82 8.95 5.84
N MET A 72 -1.43 7.67 5.81
CA MET A 72 -1.85 6.74 4.75
C MET A 72 -3.37 6.56 4.67
N ARG A 73 -4.05 6.66 5.82
CA ARG A 73 -5.51 6.56 5.91
C ARG A 73 -6.22 7.69 5.15
N ASP A 74 -5.60 8.87 5.09
CA ASP A 74 -6.16 10.04 4.41
C ASP A 74 -5.82 10.01 2.92
N LEU A 75 -4.68 9.39 2.55
CA LEU A 75 -4.24 9.29 1.16
C LEU A 75 -4.96 8.19 0.36
N LEU A 76 -5.24 7.04 0.98
CA LEU A 76 -5.80 5.88 0.27
C LEU A 76 -7.14 6.20 -0.45
N PRO A 77 -8.14 6.79 0.23
CA PRO A 77 -9.42 7.13 -0.40
C PRO A 77 -9.25 8.09 -1.58
N LEU A 78 -8.30 9.03 -1.48
CA LEU A 78 -8.02 10.02 -2.53
C LEU A 78 -7.29 9.41 -3.74
N MET A 79 -6.40 8.44 -3.50
CA MET A 79 -5.70 7.73 -4.58
C MET A 79 -6.64 6.85 -5.39
N GLY A 80 -7.58 6.17 -4.71
CA GLY A 80 -8.48 5.19 -5.29
C GLY A 80 -7.81 3.84 -5.58
N ARG A 81 -8.65 2.80 -5.75
CA ARG A 81 -8.21 1.41 -5.88
C ARG A 81 -7.23 1.16 -7.01
N GLU A 82 -7.55 1.63 -8.22
CA GLU A 82 -6.73 1.34 -9.40
C GLU A 82 -5.32 1.89 -9.28
N ARG A 83 -5.15 3.09 -8.69
CA ARG A 83 -3.83 3.67 -8.46
C ARG A 83 -3.04 2.89 -7.42
N VAL A 84 -3.67 2.53 -6.30
CA VAL A 84 -3.03 1.72 -5.25
C VAL A 84 -2.59 0.37 -5.82
N ALA A 85 -3.48 -0.32 -6.55
CA ALA A 85 -3.17 -1.59 -7.20
C ALA A 85 -2.02 -1.45 -8.21
N GLY A 86 -2.03 -0.39 -9.03
CA GLY A 86 -0.96 -0.10 -9.98
C GLY A 86 0.40 0.10 -9.30
N ARG A 87 0.44 0.89 -8.22
CA ARG A 87 1.66 1.16 -7.46
C ARG A 87 2.23 -0.09 -6.80
N LEU A 88 1.37 -0.92 -6.19
CA LEU A 88 1.79 -2.22 -5.64
C LEU A 88 2.38 -3.13 -6.70
N ARG A 89 1.75 -3.23 -7.89
CA ARG A 89 2.29 -4.03 -9.00
C ARG A 89 3.63 -3.52 -9.53
N ILE A 90 3.86 -2.22 -9.52
CA ILE A 90 5.14 -1.64 -9.95
C ILE A 90 6.22 -1.92 -8.90
N ALA A 91 5.90 -1.72 -7.62
CA ALA A 91 6.83 -1.94 -6.52
C ALA A 91 7.18 -3.42 -6.28
N ALA A 92 6.29 -4.35 -6.67
CA ALA A 92 6.49 -5.78 -6.56
C ALA A 92 7.12 -6.44 -7.81
N ARG A 93 7.75 -5.67 -8.68
CA ARG A 93 8.53 -6.17 -9.84
C ARG A 93 9.99 -6.29 -9.47
#